data_AF-A0A2H0LKK1-F1
#
_entry.id   AF-A0A2H0LKK1-F1
#
_cell.length_a   1.000
_cell.length_b   1.000
_cell.length_c   1.000
_cell.angle_alpha   90.00
_cell.angle_beta   90.00
_cell.angle_gamma   90.00
#
_symmetry.space_group_name_H-M   'P 1'
#
loop_
_entity.id
_entity.type
_entity.pdbx_description
1 polymer ?
#
loop_
_entity_poly.entity_id
_entity_poly.type
_entity_poly.pdbx_seq_one_letter_code
_entity_poly.pdbx_strand_id
1 'polypeptide(L)' 'MELIRDIKKIYANYNFKTQIIVASVRNPMHVVNAALIGADIATIPYLVIEQLIKHPLTDIGINRFLEDFKKIPQRNNAK' A
#
# COMPACT_ATOMS: atom_id res chain seq x y z
N MET A 1 -13.03 9.26 -6.66
CA MET A 1 -12.05 10.20 -6.06
C MET A 1 -11.85 11.43 -6.95
N GLU A 2 -12.93 11.87 -7.63
CA GLU A 2 -12.84 12.90 -8.67
C GLU A 2 -12.50 14.28 -8.10
N LEU A 3 -13.10 14.66 -6.97
CA LEU A 3 -12.78 15.94 -6.32
C LEU A 3 -11.27 16.11 -6.05
N ILE A 4 -10.60 15.07 -5.55
CA ILE A 4 -9.15 15.12 -5.28
C ILE A 4 -8.35 15.22 -6.60
N ARG A 5 -8.80 14.55 -7.66
CA ARG A 5 -8.21 14.63 -8.99
C ARG A 5 -8.30 16.05 -9.55
N ASP A 6 -9.46 16.69 -9.42
CA ASP A 6 -9.68 18.07 -9.87
C ASP A 6 -8.82 19.05 -9.08
N ILE A 7 -8.74 18.90 -7.75
CA ILE A 7 -7.87 19.71 -6.90
C ILE A 7 -6.40 19.56 -7.33
N LYS A 8 -5.93 18.33 -7.58
CA LYS A 8 -4.54 18.12 -8.03
C LYS A 8 -4.28 18.80 -9.37
N LYS A 9 -5.22 18.72 -10.31
CA LYS A 9 -5.11 19.38 -11.62
C LYS A 9 -5.04 20.91 -11.46
N ILE A 10 -5.88 21.49 -10.62
CA ILE A 10 -5.87 22.93 -10.32
C ILE A 10 -4.50 23.33 -9.73
N TYR A 11 -3.99 22.58 -8.77
CA TYR A 11 -2.73 22.91 -8.10
C TYR A 11 -1.54 22.82 -9.06
N ALA A 12 -1.53 21.82 -9.94
CA ALA A 12 -0.52 21.70 -10.98
C ALA A 12 -0.58 22.86 -11.98
N ASN A 13 -1.78 23.26 -12.43
CA ASN A 13 -1.95 24.34 -13.40
C ASN A 13 -1.42 25.69 -12.91
N TYR A 14 -1.63 26.00 -11.63
CA TYR A 14 -1.22 27.28 -11.04
C TYR A 14 0.08 27.20 -10.22
N ASN A 15 0.77 26.06 -10.27
CA ASN A 15 2.03 25.81 -9.58
C ASN A 15 1.97 26.12 -8.07
N PHE A 16 0.82 25.86 -7.45
CA PHE A 16 0.66 26.04 -6.00
C PHE A 16 1.61 25.10 -5.25
N LYS A 17 2.25 25.63 -4.21
CA LYS A 17 3.19 24.86 -3.35
C LYS A 17 2.51 24.16 -2.18
N THR A 18 1.23 24.46 -1.95
CA THR A 18 0.42 23.83 -0.92
C THR A 18 0.28 22.33 -1.19
N GLN A 19 0.48 21.53 -0.15
CA GLN A 19 0.34 20.07 -0.21
C GLN A 19 -1.13 19.65 -0.06
N ILE A 20 -1.52 18.62 -0.79
CA ILE A 20 -2.85 18.03 -0.75
C ILE A 20 -2.85 16.90 0.28
N ILE A 21 -3.64 17.07 1.36
CA ILE A 21 -3.86 16.06 2.38
C ILE A 21 -5.23 15.41 2.16
N VAL A 22 -5.23 14.15 1.70
CA VAL A 22 -6.46 13.36 1.55
C VAL A 22 -6.88 12.82 2.91
N ALA A 23 -8.07 13.23 3.38
CA ALA A 23 -8.65 12.79 4.63
C ALA A 23 -9.91 11.95 4.44
N SER A 24 -10.48 11.46 5.54
CA SER A 24 -11.67 10.58 5.53
C SER A 24 -11.49 9.34 4.65
N VAL A 25 -10.29 8.76 4.67
CA VAL A 25 -10.02 7.46 4.05
C VAL A 25 -10.83 6.38 4.78
N ARG A 26 -11.59 5.56 4.04
CA ARG A 26 -12.48 4.53 4.61
C ARG A 26 -12.15 3.11 4.20
N ASN A 27 -11.32 2.93 3.17
CA ASN A 27 -10.96 1.62 2.64
C ASN A 27 -9.61 1.70 1.89
N PRO A 28 -8.96 0.55 1.60
CA PRO A 28 -7.68 0.51 0.87
C PRO A 28 -7.73 1.18 -0.50
N MET A 29 -8.86 1.10 -1.21
CA MET A 29 -9.00 1.71 -2.53
C MET A 29 -8.98 3.24 -2.50
N HIS A 30 -9.39 3.88 -1.40
CA HIS A 30 -9.21 5.33 -1.24
C HIS A 30 -7.72 5.70 -1.23
N VAL A 31 -6.87 4.88 -0.59
CA VAL A 31 -5.42 5.08 -0.50
C VAL A 31 -4.76 4.88 -1.86
N VAL A 32 -5.09 3.77 -2.54
CA VAL A 32 -4.59 3.49 -3.90
C VAL A 32 -4.94 4.62 -4.85
N ASN A 33 -6.20 5.07 -4.84
CA ASN A 33 -6.62 6.17 -5.70
C ASN A 33 -5.96 7.50 -5.34
N ALA A 34 -5.78 7.82 -4.06
CA ALA A 34 -5.09 9.03 -3.63
C ALA A 34 -3.63 9.05 -4.09
N ALA A 35 -2.93 7.90 -3.97
CA ALA A 35 -1.57 7.73 -4.44
C ALA A 35 -1.47 7.88 -5.97
N LEU A 36 -2.37 7.24 -6.74
CA LEU A 36 -2.41 7.34 -8.20
C LEU A 36 -2.71 8.76 -8.70
N ILE A 37 -3.53 9.52 -7.96
CA ILE A 37 -3.80 10.93 -8.27
C ILE A 37 -2.56 11.79 -7.97
N GLY A 38 -1.66 11.34 -7.11
CA GLY A 38 -0.48 12.10 -6.69
C GLY A 38 -0.80 13.08 -5.55
N ALA A 39 -1.67 12.69 -4.62
CA ALA A 39 -1.83 13.40 -3.35
C ALA A 39 -0.52 13.32 -2.54
N ASP A 40 -0.18 14.41 -1.86
CA ASP A 40 1.10 14.52 -1.12
C ASP A 40 1.04 13.77 0.22
N ILE A 41 -0.11 13.79 0.90
CA ILE A 41 -0.34 13.16 2.20
C ILE A 41 -1.71 12.48 2.22
N ALA A 42 -1.84 11.39 2.96
CA ALA A 42 -3.13 10.81 3.33
C ALA A 42 -3.21 10.54 4.84
N THR A 43 -4.32 10.93 5.48
CA THR A 43 -4.63 10.49 6.85
C THR A 43 -5.52 9.25 6.81
N ILE A 44 -5.01 8.16 7.39
CA ILE A 44 -5.54 6.81 7.19
C ILE A 44 -5.87 6.20 8.57
N PRO A 45 -7.09 5.71 8.80
CA PRO A 45 -7.41 4.95 10.02
C PRO A 45 -6.53 3.70 10.13
N TYR A 46 -6.11 3.35 11.35
CA TYR A 46 -5.23 2.20 11.61
C TYR A 46 -5.73 0.90 10.96
N LEU A 47 -7.04 0.62 11.04
CA LEU A 47 -7.64 -0.56 10.44
C LEU A 47 -7.42 -0.64 8.91
N VAL A 48 -7.46 0.49 8.22
CA VAL A 48 -7.19 0.53 6.77
C VAL A 48 -5.71 0.28 6.49
N ILE A 49 -4.80 0.77 7.34
CA ILE A 49 -3.35 0.49 7.24
C ILE A 49 -3.10 -1.02 7.36
N GLU A 50 -3.74 -1.68 8.32
CA GLU A 50 -3.62 -3.13 8.49
C GLU A 50 -4.12 -3.91 7.26
N GLN A 51 -5.18 -3.43 6.62
CA GLN A 51 -5.70 -4.03 5.39
C GLN A 51 -4.76 -3.83 4.19
N LEU A 52 -4.03 -2.71 4.11
CA LEU A 52 -3.12 -2.43 3.00
C LEU A 52 -1.95 -3.41 2.92
N ILE A 53 -1.50 -3.95 4.05
CA ILE A 53 -0.33 -4.83 4.12
C ILE A 53 -0.68 -6.33 3.99
N LYS A 54 -1.97 -6.67 3.97
CA LYS A 54 -2.45 -8.07 3.93
C LYS A 54 -2.99 -8.41 2.55
N HIS A 55 -2.53 -9.53 2.00
CA HIS A 55 -3.09 -10.09 0.76
C HIS A 55 -3.03 -11.62 0.77
N PRO A 56 -4.13 -12.35 0.47
CA PRO A 56 -4.18 -13.81 0.57
C PRO A 56 -3.10 -14.53 -0.25
N LEU A 57 -2.78 -14.01 -1.44
CA LEU A 57 -1.72 -14.61 -2.28
C LEU A 57 -0.31 -14.41 -1.70
N THR A 58 -0.09 -13.35 -0.91
CA THR A 58 1.18 -13.13 -0.23
C THR A 58 1.37 -14.20 0.85
N ASP A 59 0.35 -14.45 1.67
CA ASP A 59 0.39 -15.48 2.71
C ASP A 59 0.57 -16.88 2.12
N ILE A 60 -0.18 -17.19 1.07
CA ILE A 60 -0.04 -18.46 0.33
C ILE A 60 1.38 -18.60 -0.25
N GLY A 61 1.93 -17.53 -0.82
CA GLY A 61 3.28 -17.53 -1.38
C GLY A 61 4.34 -17.82 -0.31
N ILE A 62 4.28 -17.12 0.82
CA ILE A 62 5.19 -17.31 1.95
C ILE A 62 5.12 -18.75 2.47
N ASN A 63 3.90 -19.28 2.67
CA ASN A 63 3.73 -20.65 3.16
C ASN A 63 4.32 -21.69 2.21
N ARG A 64 4.10 -21.53 0.89
CA ARG A 64 4.70 -22.41 -0.12
C ARG A 64 6.23 -22.38 -0.09
N PHE A 65 6.82 -21.18 0.00
CA PHE A 65 8.28 -21.07 0.11
C PHE A 65 8.83 -21.76 1.37
N LEU A 66 8.14 -21.64 2.51
CA LEU A 66 8.54 -22.32 3.74
C LEU A 66 8.41 -23.85 3.64
N GLU A 67 7.37 -24.34 2.97
CA GLU A 67 7.19 -25.78 2.71
C GLU A 67 8.27 -26.34 1.79
N ASP A 68 8.61 -25.62 0.72
CA ASP A 68 9.66 -26.04 -0.20
C ASP A 68 11.04 -25.99 0.45
N PHE A 69 11.30 -24.99 1.29
CA PHE A 69 12.56 -24.90 2.05
C PHE A 69 12.76 -26.11 2.98
N LYS A 70 11.70 -26.61 3.63
CA LYS A 70 11.76 -27.79 4.51
C LYS A 70 12.17 -29.07 3.77
N LYS A 71 11.99 -29.13 2.44
CA LYS A 71 12.37 -30.30 1.62
C LYS A 71 13.85 -30.31 1.28
N ILE A 72 14.57 -29.20 1.49
CA ILE A 72 16.01 -29.12 1.23
C ILE A 72 16.75 -29.94 2.30
N PRO A 73 17.58 -30.93 1.92
CA PRO A 73 18.37 -31.69 2.88
C PRO A 73 19.24 -30.75 3.73
N GLN A 74 19.07 -30.80 5.04
CA GLN A 74 19.96 -30.04 5.93
C GLN A 74 21.36 -30.63 5.81
N ARG A 75 22.35 -29.77 5.58
CA ARG A 75 23.75 -30.17 5.57
C ARG A 75 24.09 -30.67 6.97
N ASN A 76 24.29 -31.99 7.12
CA ASN A 76 24.82 -32.56 8.34
C ASN A 76 26.21 -31.97 8.55
N ASN A 77 26.32 -30.93 9.38
CA ASN A 77 27.59 -30.51 9.94
C ASN A 77 27.98 -31.56 10.99
N ALA A 78 28.40 -32.72 10.51
CA ALA A 78 29.12 -33.69 11.33
C ALA A 78 30.40 -32.99 11.81
N LYS A 79 30.43 -32.69 13.12
CA LYS A 79 31.68 -32.52 13.85
C LYS A 79 32.30 -33.89 14.08
#